data_AF-A0A7Z6YAW2-F1
#
_entry.id   AF-A0A7Z6YAW2-F1
#
_cell.length_a   1.000
_cell.length_b   1.000
_cell.length_c   1.000
_cell.angle_alpha   90.00
_cell.angle_beta   90.00
_cell.angle_gamma   90.00
#
_symmetry.space_group_name_H-M   'P 1'
#
loop_
_entity.id
_entity.type
_entity.pdbx_description
1 polymer ?
#
loop_
_entity_poly.entity_id
_entity_poly.type
_entity_poly.pdbx_seq_one_letter_code
_entity_poly.pdbx_strand_id
1 'polypeptide(L)'
;MTLRLQFAQFSASGPRAENQDAVRLVTPVPALAASKGYLFALADGVSQCADGALAAQSTLQALALDYYATPETWGVAQSLDRLLLAQNRWLLANGLLTTLSALVLRGRRFTLAHVGDCRAYR
;
A
#
# COMPACT_ATOMS: atom_id res chain seq x y z
N MET A 1 -7.72 -20.62 -14.10
CA MET A 1 -8.87 -19.87 -13.55
C MET A 1 -8.40 -18.46 -13.24
N THR A 2 -9.07 -17.46 -13.81
CA THR A 2 -8.78 -16.04 -13.59
C THR A 2 -9.37 -15.60 -12.25
N LEU A 3 -8.58 -14.91 -11.42
CA LEU A 3 -9.06 -14.35 -10.16
C LEU A 3 -10.15 -13.30 -10.44
N ARG A 4 -11.31 -13.41 -9.78
CA ARG A 4 -12.39 -12.42 -9.82
C ARG A 4 -12.44 -11.74 -8.45
N LEU A 5 -12.51 -10.41 -8.47
CA LEU A 5 -12.49 -9.59 -7.26
C LEU A 5 -13.75 -8.73 -7.19
N GLN A 6 -14.32 -8.63 -6.00
CA GLN A 6 -15.29 -7.62 -5.61
C GLN A 6 -14.77 -6.99 -4.33
N PHE A 7 -14.80 -5.66 -4.24
CA PHE A 7 -14.22 -4.93 -3.14
C PHE A 7 -14.98 -3.62 -2.94
N ALA A 8 -14.89 -3.10 -1.73
CA ALA A 8 -15.33 -1.76 -1.37
C ALA A 8 -14.33 -1.17 -0.38
N GLN A 9 -14.26 0.15 -0.32
CA GLN A 9 -13.44 0.87 0.64
C GLN A 9 -14.22 2.06 1.18
N PHE A 10 -13.97 2.39 2.43
CA PHE A 10 -14.54 3.56 3.09
C PHE A 10 -13.52 4.08 4.09
N SER A 11 -13.44 5.39 4.22
CA SER A 11 -12.61 6.07 5.22
C SER A 11 -13.28 7.39 5.58
N ALA A 12 -13.15 7.81 6.83
CA ALA A 12 -13.75 9.02 7.37
C ALA A 12 -12.85 9.59 8.47
N SER A 13 -12.83 10.91 8.63
CA SER A 13 -12.06 11.58 9.70
C SER A 13 -12.58 11.30 11.11
N GLY A 14 -13.83 10.84 11.22
CA GLY A 14 -14.50 10.66 12.51
C GLY A 14 -14.51 11.97 13.31
N PRO A 15 -14.02 11.99 14.57
CA PRO A 15 -13.98 13.19 15.40
C PRO A 15 -12.79 14.13 15.10
N ARG A 16 -11.84 13.73 14.24
CA ARG A 16 -10.67 14.55 13.90
C ARG A 16 -11.05 15.61 12.85
N ALA A 17 -10.32 16.72 12.86
CA ALA A 17 -10.50 17.79 11.87
C ALA A 17 -10.14 17.34 10.45
N GLU A 18 -9.16 16.45 10.32
CA GLU A 18 -8.68 15.93 9.04
C GLU A 18 -8.61 14.40 9.08
N ASN A 19 -8.84 13.79 7.91
CA ASN A 19 -8.64 12.37 7.73
C ASN A 19 -7.19 12.10 7.33
N GLN A 20 -6.44 11.44 8.20
CA GLN A 20 -5.03 11.08 7.97
C GLN A 20 -4.87 9.64 7.48
N ASP A 21 -5.98 8.95 7.21
CA ASP A 21 -5.99 7.63 6.58
C ASP A 21 -5.91 7.75 5.06
N ALA A 22 -5.26 6.78 4.44
CA ALA A 22 -5.30 6.57 3.01
C ALA A 22 -5.61 5.11 2.68
N VAL A 23 -6.40 4.91 1.62
CA VAL A 23 -6.67 3.59 1.03
C VAL A 23 -6.37 3.62 -0.46
N ARG A 24 -5.79 2.54 -0.97
CA ARG A 24 -5.47 2.42 -2.40
C ARG A 24 -5.75 1.01 -2.89
N LEU A 25 -6.34 0.96 -4.07
CA LEU A 25 -6.56 -0.25 -4.81
C LEU A 25 -6.09 -0.06 -6.25
N VAL A 26 -5.41 -1.07 -6.79
CA VAL A 26 -5.00 -1.09 -8.19
C VAL A 26 -5.55 -2.32 -8.88
N THR A 27 -6.27 -2.08 -9.98
CA THR A 27 -6.70 -3.10 -10.94
C THR A 27 -5.80 -2.99 -12.16
N PRO A 28 -4.66 -3.71 -12.21
CA PRO A 28 -3.73 -3.57 -13.31
C PRO A 28 -4.26 -4.25 -14.58
N VAL A 29 -3.63 -3.96 -15.71
CA VAL A 29 -3.89 -4.67 -16.97
C VAL A 29 -3.62 -6.18 -16.83
N PRO A 30 -4.26 -7.05 -17.64
CA PRO A 30 -4.22 -8.51 -17.44
C PRO A 30 -2.82 -9.12 -17.32
N ALA A 31 -1.83 -8.64 -18.09
CA ALA A 31 -0.47 -9.16 -18.03
C ALA A 31 0.18 -8.91 -16.64
N LEU A 32 0.02 -7.70 -16.11
CA LEU A 32 0.51 -7.33 -14.79
C LEU A 32 -0.32 -7.98 -13.67
N ALA A 33 -1.62 -8.17 -13.87
CA ALA A 33 -2.46 -8.94 -12.94
C ALA A 33 -1.98 -10.39 -12.80
N ALA A 34 -1.54 -11.00 -13.90
CA ALA A 34 -1.02 -12.37 -13.90
C ALA A 34 0.37 -12.47 -13.23
N SER A 35 1.28 -11.54 -13.52
CA SER A 35 2.67 -11.59 -13.03
C SER A 35 2.84 -10.98 -11.63
N LYS A 36 2.25 -9.81 -11.38
CA LYS A 36 2.39 -9.01 -10.15
C LYS A 36 1.13 -8.95 -9.29
N GLY A 37 -0.04 -9.34 -9.78
CA GLY A 37 -1.26 -9.41 -8.97
C GLY A 37 -1.92 -8.06 -8.70
N TYR A 38 -2.99 -8.09 -7.93
CA TYR A 38 -3.82 -6.94 -7.55
C TYR A 38 -3.35 -6.38 -6.22
N LEU A 39 -3.05 -5.09 -6.16
CA LEU A 39 -2.58 -4.40 -4.96
C LEU A 39 -3.75 -3.74 -4.22
N PHE A 40 -3.82 -4.01 -2.93
CA PHE A 40 -4.66 -3.33 -1.95
C PHE A 40 -3.74 -2.76 -0.88
N ALA A 41 -3.95 -1.52 -0.47
CA ALA A 41 -3.12 -0.91 0.56
C ALA A 41 -3.94 0.05 1.44
N LEU A 42 -3.55 0.08 2.71
CA LEU A 42 -4.07 0.96 3.75
C LEU A 42 -2.86 1.59 4.45
N ALA A 43 -2.94 2.88 4.74
CA ALA A 43 -1.96 3.60 5.53
C ALA A 43 -2.70 4.54 6.49
N ASP A 44 -2.23 4.63 7.73
CA ASP A 44 -2.75 5.51 8.79
C ASP A 44 -1.62 6.45 9.21
N GLY A 45 -1.79 7.74 8.94
CA GLY A 45 -0.83 8.79 9.22
C GLY A 45 -0.67 9.03 10.72
N VAL A 46 0.58 9.08 11.19
CA VAL A 46 0.85 9.26 12.62
C VAL A 46 0.75 10.74 13.00
N SER A 47 -0.13 11.07 13.95
CA SER A 47 -0.40 12.47 14.34
C SER A 47 0.81 13.22 14.95
N GLN A 48 1.86 12.52 15.40
CA GLN A 48 3.10 13.15 15.91
C GLN A 48 4.14 13.50 14.83
N CYS A 49 3.81 13.35 13.55
CA CYS A 49 4.70 13.74 12.45
C CYS A 49 4.32 15.10 11.84
N ALA A 50 5.16 15.62 10.94
CA ALA A 50 4.93 16.93 10.33
C ALA A 50 3.58 17.02 9.56
N ASP A 51 3.18 15.93 8.89
CA ASP A 51 1.91 15.83 8.17
C ASP A 51 1.52 14.35 7.94
N GLY A 52 0.61 13.83 8.76
CA GLY A 52 0.17 12.43 8.70
C GLY A 52 -0.60 12.09 7.42
N ALA A 53 -1.43 13.02 6.93
CA ALA A 53 -2.21 12.81 5.71
C ALA A 53 -1.28 12.72 4.50
N LEU A 54 -0.30 13.62 4.40
CA LEU A 54 0.73 13.57 3.37
C LEU A 54 1.53 12.26 3.46
N ALA A 55 1.95 11.87 4.67
CA ALA A 55 2.70 10.63 4.89
C ALA A 55 1.95 9.40 4.34
N ALA A 56 0.68 9.24 4.69
CA ALA A 56 -0.16 8.13 4.27
C ALA A 56 -0.42 8.16 2.75
N GLN A 57 -0.84 9.31 2.22
CA GLN A 57 -1.18 9.47 0.80
C GLN A 57 0.04 9.27 -0.11
N SER A 58 1.18 9.90 0.20
CA SER A 58 2.40 9.74 -0.58
C SER A 58 2.92 8.31 -0.55
N THR A 59 2.81 7.62 0.58
CA THR A 59 3.21 6.21 0.70
C THR A 59 2.39 5.30 -0.21
N LEU A 60 1.06 5.46 -0.22
CA LEU A 60 0.21 4.65 -1.08
C LEU A 60 0.31 5.02 -2.56
N GLN A 61 0.53 6.30 -2.87
CA GLN A 61 0.75 6.79 -4.23
C GLN A 61 2.04 6.21 -4.82
N ALA A 62 3.16 6.32 -4.08
CA ALA A 62 4.46 5.80 -4.51
C ALA A 62 4.40 4.28 -4.68
N LEU A 63 3.85 3.56 -3.70
CA LEU A 63 3.71 2.11 -3.79
C LEU A 63 2.89 1.67 -5.01
N ALA A 64 1.76 2.33 -5.28
CA ALA A 64 0.89 1.96 -6.40
C ALA A 64 1.54 2.21 -7.77
N LEU A 65 2.33 3.27 -7.91
CA LEU A 65 3.04 3.58 -9.15
C LEU A 65 4.25 2.65 -9.33
N ASP A 66 5.10 2.56 -8.30
CA ASP A 66 6.40 1.92 -8.43
C ASP A 66 6.29 0.39 -8.43
N TYR A 67 5.31 -0.18 -7.73
CA TYR A 67 5.14 -1.64 -7.63
C TYR A 67 5.02 -2.29 -9.01
N TYR A 68 4.18 -1.73 -9.89
CA TYR A 68 3.99 -2.25 -11.24
C TYR A 68 5.13 -1.89 -12.20
N ALA A 69 5.92 -0.87 -11.88
CA ALA A 69 7.12 -0.48 -12.63
C ALA A 69 8.37 -1.29 -12.23
N THR A 70 8.33 -2.07 -11.14
CA THR A 70 9.47 -2.94 -10.76
C THR A 70 9.80 -3.95 -11.87
N PRO A 71 11.06 -4.39 -12.01
CA PRO A 71 11.46 -5.37 -13.02
C PRO A 71 10.55 -6.61 -13.04
N GLU A 72 10.28 -7.17 -14.22
CA GLU A 72 9.43 -8.36 -14.36
C GLU A 72 10.03 -9.60 -13.69
N THR A 73 11.36 -9.65 -13.56
CA THR A 73 12.09 -10.71 -12.88
C THR A 73 11.91 -10.70 -11.37
N TRP A 74 11.41 -9.60 -10.79
CA TRP A 74 11.22 -9.50 -9.35
C TRP A 74 9.90 -10.13 -8.92
N GLY A 75 9.99 -11.00 -7.91
CA GLY A 75 8.81 -11.54 -7.24
C GLY A 75 8.12 -10.48 -6.37
N VAL A 76 6.83 -10.68 -6.08
CA VAL A 76 5.99 -9.78 -5.27
C VAL A 76 6.67 -9.33 -3.97
N ALA A 77 7.16 -10.28 -3.17
CA ALA A 77 7.79 -9.97 -1.88
C ALA A 77 9.06 -9.13 -2.03
N GLN A 78 9.90 -9.43 -3.02
CA GLN A 78 11.11 -8.67 -3.31
C GLN A 78 10.78 -7.24 -3.76
N SER A 79 9.78 -7.08 -4.64
CA SER A 79 9.31 -5.75 -5.06
C SER A 79 8.83 -4.92 -3.87
N LEU A 80 8.00 -5.50 -3.01
CA LEU A 80 7.51 -4.80 -1.81
C LEU A 80 8.67 -4.42 -0.90
N ASP A 81 9.54 -5.37 -0.51
CA ASP A 81 10.68 -5.11 0.38
C ASP A 81 11.54 -3.92 -0.08
N ARG A 82 11.94 -3.92 -1.36
CA ARG A 82 12.79 -2.86 -1.93
C ARG A 82 12.10 -1.49 -1.96
N LEU A 83 10.82 -1.45 -2.34
CA LEU A 83 10.06 -0.22 -2.43
C LEU A 83 9.76 0.35 -1.04
N LEU A 84 9.38 -0.50 -0.08
CA LEU A 84 9.08 -0.06 1.28
C LEU A 84 10.32 0.48 1.99
N LEU A 85 11.49 -0.12 1.76
CA LEU A 85 12.75 0.44 2.25
C LEU A 85 13.07 1.81 1.65
N ALA A 86 12.80 2.03 0.36
CA ALA A 86 12.99 3.32 -0.28
C ALA A 86 12.01 4.37 0.26
N GLN A 87 10.74 3.99 0.39
CA GLN A 87 9.70 4.87 0.91
C GLN A 87 9.95 5.25 2.37
N ASN A 88 10.37 4.31 3.22
CA ASN A 88 10.72 4.59 4.60
C ASN A 88 11.87 5.60 4.72
N ARG A 89 12.89 5.52 3.86
CA ARG A 89 13.98 6.51 3.83
C ARG A 89 13.47 7.90 3.44
N TRP A 90 12.58 7.98 2.46
CA TRP A 90 12.00 9.25 2.03
C TRP A 90 11.13 9.87 3.14
N LEU A 91 10.28 9.07 3.80
CA LEU A 91 9.48 9.51 4.93
C LEU A 91 10.35 10.05 6.07
N LEU A 92 11.39 9.29 6.46
CA LEU A 92 12.33 9.70 7.50
C LEU A 92 13.04 11.03 7.16
N ALA A 93 13.48 11.20 5.92
CA ALA A 93 14.15 12.42 5.47
C ALA A 93 13.23 13.67 5.52
N ASN A 94 11.92 13.48 5.47
CA ASN A 94 10.93 14.56 5.49
C ASN A 94 10.22 14.70 6.86
N GLY A 95 10.62 13.93 7.88
CA GLY A 95 9.96 13.95 9.19
C GLY A 95 8.49 13.46 9.15
N LEU A 96 8.17 12.58 8.20
CA LEU A 96 6.84 12.03 7.97
C LEU A 96 6.78 10.59 8.50
N LEU A 97 5.65 10.19 9.07
CA LEU A 97 5.43 8.85 9.61
C LEU A 97 4.01 8.36 9.33
N THR A 98 3.88 7.10 8.91
CA THR A 98 2.60 6.43 8.65
C THR A 98 2.75 4.94 8.90
N THR A 99 1.65 4.26 9.22
CA THR A 99 1.55 2.81 9.11
C THR A 99 1.45 2.38 7.63
N LEU A 100 1.57 1.08 7.37
CA LEU A 100 1.26 0.49 6.08
C LEU A 100 0.78 -0.96 6.22
N SER A 101 -0.31 -1.29 5.55
CA SER A 101 -0.73 -2.66 5.27
C SER A 101 -0.96 -2.81 3.77
N ALA A 102 -0.13 -3.59 3.07
CA ALA A 102 -0.23 -3.83 1.65
C ALA A 102 -0.47 -5.32 1.36
N LEU A 103 -1.60 -5.63 0.75
CA LEU A 103 -2.01 -6.97 0.34
C LEU A 103 -1.94 -7.08 -1.18
N VAL A 104 -1.17 -8.05 -1.67
CA VAL A 104 -1.14 -8.41 -3.09
C VAL A 104 -1.83 -9.75 -3.29
N LEU A 105 -2.90 -9.77 -4.08
CA LEU A 105 -3.60 -10.99 -4.48
C LEU A 105 -3.14 -11.44 -5.87
N ARG A 106 -2.62 -12.66 -5.99
CA ARG A 106 -2.16 -13.21 -7.27
C ARG A 106 -2.56 -14.68 -7.41
N GLY A 107 -3.51 -14.96 -8.30
CA GLY A 107 -4.05 -16.30 -8.50
C GLY A 107 -4.70 -16.83 -7.22
N ARG A 108 -4.14 -17.89 -6.64
CA ARG A 108 -4.62 -18.52 -5.38
C ARG A 108 -3.75 -18.20 -4.17
N ARG A 109 -2.87 -17.21 -4.27
CA ARG A 109 -1.93 -16.82 -3.22
C ARG A 109 -2.07 -15.34 -2.91
N PHE A 110 -1.70 -14.97 -1.70
CA PHE A 110 -1.56 -13.58 -1.31
C PHE A 110 -0.19 -13.35 -0.65
N THR A 111 0.29 -12.11 -0.74
CA THR A 111 1.43 -11.61 0.02
C THR A 111 0.96 -10.40 0.82
N LEU A 112 1.26 -10.37 2.11
CA LEU A 112 0.98 -9.23 2.98
C LEU A 112 2.31 -8.63 3.44
N ALA A 113 2.52 -7.34 3.16
CA ALA A 113 3.56 -6.53 3.76
C ALA A 113 2.90 -5.59 4.78
N HIS A 114 3.44 -5.52 5.99
CA HIS A 114 2.75 -4.88 7.10
C HIS A 114 3.74 -4.20 8.06
N VAL A 115 3.46 -2.95 8.40
CA VAL A 115 4.24 -2.10 9.32
C VAL A 115 3.26 -1.24 10.13
N GLY A 116 3.39 -1.24 11.45
CA GLY A 116 2.50 -0.51 12.35
C GLY A 116 1.43 -1.39 12.96
N ASP A 117 0.29 -0.79 13.30
CA ASP A 117 -0.76 -1.38 14.14
C ASP A 117 -2.14 -1.47 13.46
N CYS A 118 -2.24 -1.10 12.18
CA CYS A 118 -3.36 -1.50 11.33
C CYS A 118 -3.54 -3.04 11.37
N ARG A 119 -4.70 -3.54 10.97
CA ARG A 119 -4.98 -4.97 11.04
C ARG A 119 -5.54 -5.51 9.73
N ALA A 120 -5.06 -6.69 9.35
CA ALA A 120 -5.56 -7.47 8.23
C ALA A 120 -6.07 -8.83 8.74
N TYR A 121 -7.27 -9.22 8.32
CA TYR A 121 -7.93 -10.46 8.71
C TYR A 121 -8.31 -11.27 7.47
N ARG A 122 -8.53 -12.59 7.64
CA ARG A 122 -8.95 -13.51 6.57
C ARG A 122 -10.36 -14.04 6.83
#